data_AF-A0A2Y9JYA5-F1
#
_entry.id   AF-A0A2Y9JYA5-F1
#
_cell.length_a   1.000
_cell.length_b   1.000
_cell.length_c   1.000
_cell.angle_alpha   90.00
_cell.angle_beta   90.00
_cell.angle_gamma   90.00
#
_symmetry.space_group_name_H-M   'P 1'
#
loop_
_entity.id
_entity.type
_entity.pdbx_description
1 polymer ?
#
loop_
_entity_poly.entity_id
_entity_poly.type
_entity_poly.pdbx_seq_one_letter_code
_entity_poly.pdbx_strand_id
1 'polypeptide(L)'
;MEDAHEFDLLKIKSELGLNFYQQVKLVNFIRRQIHQCRCYGCHVKFKSKAELRTHMEEAKHTSLLPERKMWDQPEYYFPTYENDTLLCTLSDSESDLTAQEQNGNITIISEDISKLHALKQSSILNQLLLHESLKN
;
A
#
# COMPACT_ATOMS: atom_id res chain seq x y z
N MET A 1 7.77 20.94 0.77
CA MET A 1 7.29 19.85 1.66
C MET A 1 8.44 19.04 2.26
N GLU A 2 9.70 19.47 2.05
CA GLU A 2 10.90 18.87 2.63
C GLU A 2 11.26 19.49 3.99
N ASP A 3 11.01 20.79 4.19
CA ASP A 3 11.50 21.51 5.38
C ASP A 3 10.77 21.20 6.71
N ALA A 4 9.71 20.39 6.69
CA ALA A 4 8.88 20.12 7.89
C ALA A 4 8.80 18.65 8.29
N HIS A 5 9.34 17.74 7.48
CA HIS A 5 9.29 16.31 7.74
C HIS A 5 10.67 15.74 7.41
N GLU A 6 11.45 15.36 8.42
CA GLU A 6 12.75 14.66 8.25
C GLU A 6 12.61 13.24 7.65
N PHE A 7 11.53 13.00 6.91
CA PHE A 7 11.20 11.75 6.23
C PHE A 7 11.41 11.95 4.73
N ASP A 8 12.52 11.43 4.23
CA ASP A 8 12.86 11.46 2.80
C ASP A 8 12.63 10.08 2.18
N LEU A 9 11.48 9.93 1.52
CA LEU A 9 11.11 8.69 0.83
C LEU A 9 12.10 8.33 -0.30
N LEU A 10 12.71 9.33 -0.96
CA LEU A 10 13.65 9.10 -2.06
C LEU A 10 14.97 8.54 -1.54
N LYS A 11 15.45 9.05 -0.41
CA LYS A 11 16.61 8.50 0.28
C LYS A 11 16.36 7.08 0.78
N ILE A 12 15.17 6.81 1.33
CA ILE A 12 14.80 5.46 1.77
C ILE A 12 14.74 4.48 0.60
N LYS A 13 14.19 4.91 -0.56
CA LYS A 13 14.14 4.10 -1.78
C LYS A 13 15.54 3.69 -2.22
N SER A 14 16.49 4.63 -2.26
CA SER A 14 17.86 4.36 -2.72
C SER A 14 18.67 3.52 -1.72
N GLU A 15 18.48 3.73 -0.41
CA GLU A 15 19.19 2.96 0.63
C GLU A 15 18.72 1.49 0.70
N LEU A 16 17.42 1.24 0.49
CA LEU A 16 16.84 -0.11 0.66
C LEU A 16 16.63 -0.89 -0.64
N GLY A 17 16.79 -0.27 -1.82
CA GLY A 17 16.52 -0.92 -3.11
C GLY A 17 15.10 -1.46 -3.20
N LEU A 18 14.11 -0.62 -2.84
CA LEU A 18 12.70 -1.05 -2.79
C LEU A 18 12.08 -1.05 -4.19
N ASN A 19 11.50 -2.19 -4.58
CA ASN A 19 10.65 -2.24 -5.76
C ASN A 19 9.36 -1.42 -5.57
N PHE A 20 8.66 -1.14 -6.66
CA PHE A 20 7.43 -0.34 -6.66
C PHE A 20 6.42 -0.80 -5.59
N TYR A 21 6.11 -2.09 -5.51
CA TYR A 21 5.13 -2.62 -4.55
C TYR A 21 5.62 -2.53 -3.11
N GLN A 22 6.91 -2.71 -2.86
CA GLN A 22 7.49 -2.52 -1.53
C GLN A 22 7.41 -1.05 -1.10
N GLN A 23 7.61 -0.11 -2.02
CA GLN A 23 7.41 1.32 -1.75
C GLN A 23 5.94 1.59 -1.36
N VAL A 24 4.98 1.05 -2.11
CA VAL A 24 3.54 1.16 -1.80
C VAL A 24 3.24 0.63 -0.39
N LYS A 25 3.73 -0.58 -0.06
CA LYS A 25 3.51 -1.20 1.25
C LYS A 25 4.09 -0.37 2.40
N LEU A 26 5.31 0.13 2.24
CA LEU A 26 5.96 0.97 3.26
C LEU A 26 5.20 2.27 3.51
N VAL A 27 4.79 2.96 2.42
CA VAL A 27 4.01 4.19 2.51
C VAL A 27 2.67 3.94 3.20
N ASN A 28 1.95 2.89 2.80
CA ASN A 28 0.69 2.51 3.43
C ASN A 28 0.88 2.14 4.91
N PHE A 29 1.93 1.41 5.26
CA PHE A 29 2.23 1.08 6.65
C PHE A 29 2.40 2.34 7.51
N ILE A 30 3.28 3.25 7.10
CA ILE A 30 3.55 4.50 7.84
C ILE A 30 2.27 5.32 7.96
N ARG A 31 1.56 5.51 6.85
CA ARG A 31 0.30 6.26 6.82
C ARG A 31 -0.76 5.66 7.75
N ARG A 32 -0.87 4.34 7.81
CA ARG A 32 -1.78 3.63 8.74
C ARG A 32 -1.36 3.85 10.19
N GLN A 33 -0.07 3.77 10.52
CA GLN A 33 0.40 4.04 11.89
C GLN A 33 0.09 5.48 12.33
N ILE A 34 0.40 6.48 11.48
CA ILE A 34 0.11 7.89 11.76
C ILE A 34 -1.41 8.13 11.87
N HIS A 35 -2.21 7.50 11.02
CA HIS A 35 -3.68 7.59 11.08
C HIS A 35 -4.21 7.09 12.43
N GLN A 36 -3.62 6.02 12.96
CA GLN A 36 -3.99 5.41 14.25
C GLN A 36 -3.37 6.10 15.47
N CYS A 37 -2.68 7.23 15.28
CA CYS A 37 -1.90 7.93 16.32
C CYS A 37 -0.88 6.99 17.00
N ARG A 38 -0.22 6.14 16.22
CA ARG A 38 0.78 5.17 16.69
C ARG A 38 2.14 5.46 16.08
N CYS A 39 3.20 5.42 16.88
CA CYS A 39 4.57 5.52 16.36
C CYS A 39 4.95 4.24 15.63
N TYR A 40 5.52 4.35 14.44
CA TYR A 40 5.98 3.18 13.68
C TYR A 40 7.31 2.60 14.18
N GLY A 41 8.11 3.39 14.93
CA GLY A 41 9.41 2.95 15.45
C GLY A 41 9.29 2.16 16.76
N CYS A 42 8.52 2.67 17.73
CA CYS A 42 8.37 2.06 19.06
C CYS A 42 6.96 1.53 19.36
N HIS A 43 6.01 1.68 18.44
CA HIS A 43 4.63 1.19 18.58
C HIS A 43 3.76 1.80 19.68
N VAL A 44 4.25 2.82 20.38
CA VAL A 44 3.47 3.56 21.38
C VAL A 44 2.31 4.29 20.71
N LYS A 45 1.14 4.25 21.35
CA LYS A 45 -0.08 4.94 20.92
C LYS A 45 -0.25 6.24 21.71
N PHE A 46 -0.64 7.29 21.00
CA PHE A 46 -0.83 8.64 21.52
C PHE A 46 -2.29 9.04 21.41
N LYS A 47 -2.69 10.05 22.19
CA LYS A 47 -4.08 10.53 22.16
C LYS A 47 -4.34 11.46 20.99
N SER A 48 -3.30 12.11 20.48
CA SER A 48 -3.39 13.03 19.35
C SER A 48 -2.21 12.88 18.39
N LYS A 49 -2.42 13.32 17.14
CA LYS A 49 -1.34 13.41 16.14
C LYS A 49 -0.24 14.39 16.55
N ALA A 50 -0.59 15.42 17.33
CA ALA A 50 0.38 16.39 17.83
C ALA A 50 1.36 15.75 18.82
N GLU A 51 0.84 14.99 19.80
CA GLU A 51 1.67 14.22 20.74
C GLU A 51 2.55 13.20 20.02
N LEU A 52 1.99 12.49 19.02
CA LEU A 52 2.76 11.55 18.21
C LEU A 52 3.90 12.24 17.47
N ARG A 53 3.66 13.40 16.85
CA ARG A 53 4.68 14.15 16.13
C ARG A 53 5.82 14.59 17.07
N THR A 54 5.48 15.19 18.22
CA THR A 54 6.47 15.58 19.22
C THR A 54 7.32 14.38 19.67
N HIS A 55 6.67 13.24 19.94
CA HIS A 55 7.41 12.02 20.28
C HIS A 55 8.35 11.56 19.16
N MET A 56 7.91 11.60 17.91
CA MET A 56 8.71 11.16 16.77
C MET A 56 9.95 12.03 16.54
N GLU A 57 9.82 13.34 16.75
CA GLU A 57 10.92 14.31 16.70
C GLU A 57 11.91 14.09 17.87
N GLU A 58 11.41 14.02 19.11
CA GLU A 58 12.23 13.83 20.31
C GLU A 58 12.99 12.50 20.31
N ALA A 59 12.32 11.42 19.92
CA ALA A 59 12.91 10.08 19.86
C ALA A 59 13.68 9.81 18.56
N LYS A 60 13.69 10.77 17.62
CA LYS A 60 14.28 10.62 16.28
C LYS A 60 13.79 9.40 15.52
N HIS A 61 12.53 9.01 15.78
CA HIS A 61 11.89 7.91 15.07
C HIS A 61 11.50 8.28 13.65
N THR A 62 11.51 9.57 13.28
CA THR A 62 11.26 10.03 11.90
C THR A 62 12.25 9.43 10.89
N SER A 63 13.52 9.29 11.27
CA SER A 63 14.59 8.77 10.41
C SER A 63 14.81 7.26 10.54
N LEU A 64 14.16 6.60 11.50
CA LEU A 64 14.30 5.16 11.68
C LEU A 64 13.33 4.41 10.80
N LEU A 65 13.85 3.44 10.04
CA LEU A 65 13.02 2.58 9.23
C LEU A 65 12.50 1.39 10.05
N PRO A 66 11.20 1.07 9.97
CA PRO A 66 10.64 -0.13 10.58
C PRO A 66 11.21 -1.39 9.91
N GLU A 67 11.29 -2.48 10.68
CA GLU A 67 11.78 -3.76 10.17
C GLU A 67 10.92 -4.26 9.01
N ARG A 68 11.53 -4.80 7.94
CA ARG A 68 10.83 -5.23 6.71
C ARG A 68 9.61 -6.11 6.98
N LYS A 69 9.72 -7.04 7.92
CA LYS A 69 8.62 -7.96 8.30
C LYS A 69 7.37 -7.25 8.82
N MET A 70 7.47 -6.00 9.29
CA MET A 70 6.35 -5.26 9.87
C MET A 70 5.47 -4.60 8.80
N TRP A 71 6.07 -4.21 7.68
CA TRP A 71 5.41 -3.45 6.62
C TRP A 71 5.31 -4.20 5.30
N ASP A 72 6.17 -5.18 5.02
CA ASP A 72 6.11 -6.00 3.82
C ASP A 72 5.05 -7.12 3.96
N GLN A 73 3.85 -6.74 4.40
CA GLN A 73 2.70 -7.63 4.59
C GLN A 73 1.66 -7.41 3.49
N PRO A 74 0.88 -8.45 3.11
CA PRO A 74 -0.13 -8.34 2.04
C PRO A 74 -1.20 -7.29 2.33
N GLU A 75 -1.53 -7.05 3.60
CA GLU A 75 -2.51 -6.06 4.02
C GLU A 75 -2.18 -4.64 3.52
N TYR A 76 -0.90 -4.33 3.28
CA TYR A 76 -0.46 -3.00 2.86
C TYR A 76 -0.45 -2.81 1.33
N TYR A 77 -0.92 -3.81 0.56
CA TYR A 77 -1.31 -3.60 -0.84
C TYR A 77 -2.53 -2.68 -0.95
N PHE A 78 -3.40 -2.70 0.06
CA PHE A 78 -4.59 -1.87 0.09
C PHE A 78 -4.23 -0.45 0.55
N PRO A 79 -4.59 0.60 -0.23
CA PRO A 79 -4.38 1.98 0.16
C PRO A 79 -4.99 2.30 1.53
N THR A 80 -4.26 3.06 2.35
CA THR A 80 -4.79 3.52 3.64
C THR A 80 -5.92 4.53 3.46
N TYR A 81 -5.90 5.29 2.36
CA TYR A 81 -6.87 6.32 2.04
C TYR A 81 -7.47 6.07 0.66
N GLU A 82 -8.75 6.41 0.48
CA GLU A 82 -9.38 6.39 -0.83
C GLU A 82 -8.76 7.45 -1.75
N ASN A 83 -8.56 7.10 -3.03
CA ASN A 83 -7.98 7.98 -4.05
C ASN A 83 -6.62 8.57 -3.64
N ASP A 84 -5.71 7.73 -3.16
CA ASP A 84 -4.42 8.17 -2.63
C ASP A 84 -3.46 8.67 -3.72
N THR A 85 -3.51 9.98 -4.02
CA THR A 85 -2.65 10.65 -5.01
C THR A 85 -1.17 10.44 -4.73
N LEU A 86 -0.74 10.24 -3.48
CA LEU A 86 0.67 10.01 -3.16
C LEU A 86 1.17 8.71 -3.80
N LEU A 87 0.35 7.65 -3.77
CA LEU A 87 0.71 6.37 -4.37
C LEU A 87 0.87 6.48 -5.89
N CYS A 88 0.16 7.41 -6.53
CA CYS A 88 0.28 7.69 -7.97
C CYS A 88 1.60 8.40 -8.33
N THR A 89 2.24 9.07 -7.38
CA THR A 89 3.51 9.78 -7.59
C THR A 89 4.75 8.92 -7.34
N LEU A 90 4.57 7.67 -6.88
CA LEU A 90 5.68 6.76 -6.67
C LEU A 90 6.33 6.41 -8.01
N SER A 91 7.65 6.57 -8.08
CA SER A 91 8.42 6.37 -9.31
C SER A 91 8.65 4.87 -9.57
N ASP A 92 8.03 4.40 -10.65
CA ASP A 92 8.29 3.11 -11.29
C ASP A 92 9.53 3.25 -12.19
N SER A 93 10.70 3.39 -11.57
CA SER A 93 11.93 3.39 -12.34
C SER A 93 12.21 1.94 -12.78
N GLU A 94 11.92 1.66 -14.05
CA GLU A 94 12.10 0.42 -14.84
C GLU A 94 13.48 -0.28 -14.74
N SER A 95 14.40 0.20 -13.88
CA SER A 95 15.68 -0.44 -13.60
C SER A 95 15.58 -1.65 -12.66
N ASP A 96 14.42 -1.89 -12.04
CA ASP A 96 14.16 -3.03 -11.14
C ASP A 96 13.71 -4.32 -11.87
N LEU A 97 13.68 -4.32 -13.20
CA LEU A 97 13.38 -5.52 -14.00
C LEU A 97 14.54 -6.53 -14.05
N THR A 98 15.65 -6.29 -13.37
CA THR A 98 16.57 -7.38 -13.08
C THR A 98 15.86 -8.29 -12.09
N ALA A 99 15.40 -9.43 -12.59
CA ALA A 99 14.82 -10.52 -11.83
C ALA A 99 15.80 -10.98 -10.74
N GLN A 100 15.88 -10.23 -9.65
CA GLN A 100 16.41 -10.74 -8.41
C GLN A 100 15.28 -11.59 -7.87
N GLU A 101 15.47 -12.90 -7.97
CA GLU A 101 14.71 -13.93 -7.29
C GLU A 101 14.70 -13.64 -5.78
N GLN A 102 13.89 -12.67 -5.36
CA GLN A 102 13.53 -12.50 -3.98
C GLN A 102 12.59 -13.66 -3.70
N ASN A 103 13.13 -14.68 -3.06
CA ASN A 103 12.47 -15.86 -2.50
C ASN A 103 11.46 -15.47 -1.40
N GLY A 104 10.57 -14.54 -1.71
CA GLY A 104 9.48 -14.08 -0.89
C GLY A 104 8.20 -14.68 -1.45
N ASN A 105 7.46 -15.41 -0.62
CA ASN A 105 6.13 -15.89 -0.96
C ASN A 105 5.24 -14.71 -1.35
N ILE A 106 5.07 -14.47 -2.65
CA ILE A 106 4.10 -13.51 -3.17
C ILE A 106 2.72 -14.07 -2.79
N THR A 107 2.04 -13.36 -1.90
CA THR A 107 0.70 -13.75 -1.47
C THR A 107 -0.28 -13.40 -2.58
N ILE A 108 -0.82 -14.43 -3.23
CA ILE A 108 -1.85 -14.28 -4.27
C ILE A 108 -3.22 -14.24 -3.58
N ILE A 109 -3.92 -13.12 -3.71
CA ILE A 109 -5.32 -13.00 -3.27
C ILE A 109 -6.18 -13.38 -4.47
N SER A 110 -6.63 -14.63 -4.53
CA SER A 110 -7.53 -15.10 -5.60
C SER A 110 -8.94 -14.58 -5.39
N GLU A 111 -9.63 -14.27 -6.48
CA GLU A 111 -11.06 -13.98 -6.44
C GLU A 111 -11.89 -15.22 -6.02
N ASP A 112 -13.05 -14.97 -5.41
CA ASP A 112 -14.01 -16.03 -5.09
C ASP A 112 -14.72 -16.52 -6.36
N ILE A 113 -14.38 -17.73 -6.77
CA ILE A 113 -14.93 -18.40 -7.95
C ILE A 113 -16.24 -19.16 -7.67
N SER A 114 -16.72 -19.20 -6.43
CA SER A 114 -17.89 -20.02 -6.04
C SER A 114 -19.19 -19.62 -6.73
N LYS A 115 -19.31 -18.34 -7.14
CA LYS A 115 -20.52 -17.78 -7.76
C LYS A 115 -20.39 -17.50 -9.26
N LEU A 116 -19.36 -18.02 -9.92
CA LEU A 116 -19.08 -17.78 -11.35
C LEU A 116 -20.28 -18.06 -12.25
N HIS A 117 -21.00 -19.17 -12.00
CA HIS A 117 -22.17 -19.53 -12.80
C HIS A 117 -23.30 -18.52 -12.66
N ALA A 118 -23.60 -18.08 -11.42
CA ALA A 118 -24.62 -17.07 -11.15
C ALA A 118 -24.26 -15.72 -11.78
N LEU A 119 -23.00 -15.29 -11.63
CA LEU A 119 -22.47 -14.07 -12.25
C LEU A 119 -22.56 -14.11 -13.79
N LYS A 120 -22.22 -15.26 -14.39
CA LYS A 120 -22.35 -15.47 -15.83
C LYS A 120 -23.81 -15.31 -16.26
N GLN A 121 -24.74 -15.98 -15.57
CA GLN A 121 -26.18 -15.90 -15.88
C GLN A 121 -26.74 -14.48 -15.77
N SER A 122 -26.35 -13.74 -14.73
CA SER A 122 -26.78 -12.34 -14.54
C SER A 122 -25.90 -11.32 -15.25
N SER A 123 -24.99 -11.75 -16.14
CA SER A 123 -24.06 -10.84 -16.80
C SER A 123 -24.79 -9.88 -17.75
N ILE A 124 -24.27 -8.66 -17.86
CA ILE A 124 -24.76 -7.65 -18.79
C ILE A 124 -24.78 -8.20 -20.22
N LEU A 125 -23.77 -8.99 -20.60
CA LEU A 125 -23.70 -9.63 -21.91
C LEU A 125 -24.93 -10.51 -22.20
N ASN A 126 -25.33 -11.37 -21.25
CA ASN A 126 -26.52 -12.21 -21.42
C ASN A 126 -27.82 -11.38 -21.46
N GLN A 127 -27.89 -10.28 -20.70
CA GLN A 127 -29.04 -9.37 -20.76
C GLN A 127 -29.17 -8.71 -22.13
N LEU A 128 -28.05 -8.29 -22.73
CA LEU A 128 -28.03 -7.69 -24.07
C LEU A 128 -28.45 -8.70 -25.15
N LEU A 129 -27.93 -9.93 -25.09
CA LEU A 129 -28.29 -10.99 -26.04
C LEU A 129 -29.79 -11.36 -25.96
N LEU A 130 -30.35 -11.43 -24.76
CA LEU A 130 -31.78 -11.65 -24.58
C LEU A 130 -32.61 -10.52 -25.19
N HIS A 131 -32.20 -9.26 -25.01
CA HIS A 131 -32.90 -8.10 -25.53
C HIS A 131 -32.83 -8.00 -27.06
N GLU A 132 -31.74 -8.45 -27.68
CA GLU A 132 -31.64 -8.59 -29.15
C GLU A 132 -32.54 -9.71 -29.68
N SER A 133 -32.63 -10.84 -28.97
CA SER A 133 -33.50 -11.96 -29.37
C SER A 133 -35.00 -11.65 -29.31
N LEU A 134 -35.41 -10.66 -28.49
CA LEU A 134 -36.79 -10.20 -28.36
C LEU A 134 -37.19 -9.12 -29.37
N LYS A 135 -36.23 -8.60 -30.15
CA LYS A 135 -36.45 -7.55 -31.16
C LYS A 135 -36.55 -8.06 -32.61
N ASN A 136 -36.33 -9.36 -32.83
CA ASN A 136 -36.59 -10.06 -34.10
C ASN A 136 -37.88 -10.87 -34.00
#